data_AF-A0A3B9PK80-F1
#
_entry.id   AF-A0A3B9PK80-F1
#
_cell.length_a   1.000
_cell.length_b   1.000
_cell.length_c   1.000
_cell.angle_alpha   90.00
_cell.angle_beta   90.00
_cell.angle_gamma   90.00
#
_symmetry.space_group_name_H-M   'P 1'
#
loop_
_entity.id
_entity.type
_entity.pdbx_description
1 polymer ?
#
loop_
_entity_poly.entity_id
_entity_poly.type
_entity_poly.pdbx_seq_one_letter_code
_entity_poly.pdbx_strand_id
1 'polypeptide(L)'
;HILIVGHYGCGGVKAAMNDNRTGLTDNWLRHIQDVRDRHLDRLERIEDPVARADRLCELNAMHQVVNVCQTSVLREAWQRGQSVTVHGWCYSLQDGLVRDLGVSAGDREEAMERYRDAAERD
;
A
#
# COMPACT_ATOMS: atom_id res chain seq x y z
N HIS A 1 17.42 4.67 2.21
CA HIS A 1 16.14 4.54 1.49
C HIS A 1 15.59 3.13 1.67
N ILE A 2 14.29 3.01 1.90
CA ILE A 2 13.54 1.74 1.96
C ILE A 2 12.38 1.86 0.96
N LEU A 3 12.14 0.85 0.15
CA LEU A 3 11.07 0.87 -0.85
C LEU A 3 10.05 -0.23 -0.58
N ILE A 4 8.79 0.17 -0.50
CA ILE A 4 7.63 -0.72 -0.45
C ILE A 4 6.99 -0.66 -1.83
N VAL A 5 7.07 -1.77 -2.57
CA VAL A 5 6.73 -1.80 -3.98
C VAL A 5 5.57 -2.77 -4.21
N GLY A 6 4.40 -2.22 -4.54
CA GLY A 6 3.29 -2.98 -5.09
C GLY A 6 3.50 -3.32 -6.58
N HIS A 7 2.67 -4.20 -7.12
CA HIS A 7 2.69 -4.49 -8.54
C HIS A 7 1.28 -4.76 -9.08
N TYR A 8 0.94 -4.13 -10.21
CA TYR A 8 -0.37 -4.30 -10.84
C TYR A 8 -0.57 -5.73 -11.31
N GLY A 9 -1.83 -6.16 -11.32
CA GLY A 9 -2.19 -7.54 -11.65
C GLY A 9 -1.87 -8.58 -10.56
N CYS A 10 -1.49 -8.16 -9.33
CA CYS A 10 -1.16 -9.06 -8.22
C CYS A 10 -2.30 -10.04 -7.88
N GLY A 11 -2.00 -11.35 -7.94
CA GLY A 11 -2.96 -12.41 -7.62
C GLY A 11 -3.46 -12.36 -6.17
N GLY A 12 -2.60 -12.02 -5.22
CA GLY A 12 -2.98 -11.88 -3.79
C GLY A 12 -3.94 -10.71 -3.55
N VAL A 13 -3.68 -9.55 -4.17
CA VAL A 13 -4.58 -8.40 -4.11
C VAL A 13 -5.92 -8.71 -4.76
N LYS A 14 -5.93 -9.39 -5.91
CA LYS A 14 -7.17 -9.83 -6.57
C LYS A 14 -7.96 -10.82 -5.72
N ALA A 15 -7.28 -11.77 -5.06
CA ALA A 15 -7.94 -12.71 -4.15
C ALA A 15 -8.53 -12.00 -2.93
N ALA A 16 -7.81 -11.05 -2.34
CA ALA A 16 -8.30 -10.22 -1.24
C ALA A 16 -9.45 -9.29 -1.66
N MET A 17 -9.43 -8.73 -2.88
CA MET A 17 -10.51 -7.88 -3.39
C MET A 17 -11.83 -8.66 -3.53
N ASN A 18 -11.75 -9.93 -3.95
CA ASN A 18 -12.93 -10.75 -4.29
C ASN A 18 -13.33 -11.75 -3.20
N ASP A 19 -12.69 -11.74 -2.03
CA ASP A 19 -12.89 -12.74 -0.96
C ASP A 19 -12.76 -14.19 -1.43
N ASN A 20 -11.78 -14.44 -2.31
CA ASN A 20 -11.49 -15.78 -2.79
C ASN A 20 -10.91 -16.63 -1.65
N ARG A 21 -11.44 -17.85 -1.46
CA ARG A 21 -10.86 -18.84 -0.54
C ARG A 21 -9.60 -19.44 -1.16
N THR A 22 -8.45 -19.15 -0.57
CA THR A 22 -7.13 -19.63 -0.98
C THR A 22 -6.49 -20.59 0.05
N GLY A 23 -7.19 -20.87 1.16
CA GLY A 23 -6.73 -21.81 2.19
C GLY A 23 -5.90 -21.11 3.25
N LEU A 24 -4.72 -21.64 3.59
CA LEU A 24 -3.90 -21.08 4.67
C LEU A 24 -3.49 -19.61 4.41
N THR A 25 -3.32 -19.26 3.13
CA THR A 25 -2.96 -17.90 2.69
C THR A 25 -4.05 -16.87 2.96
N ASP A 26 -5.30 -17.28 3.20
CA ASP A 26 -6.40 -16.36 3.54
C ASP A 26 -6.08 -15.54 4.80
N ASN A 27 -5.41 -16.16 5.77
CA ASN A 27 -4.99 -15.49 7.00
C ASN A 27 -3.98 -14.35 6.73
N TRP A 28 -3.12 -14.52 5.72
CA TRP A 28 -2.18 -13.48 5.32
C TRP A 28 -2.87 -12.40 4.48
N LEU A 29 -3.76 -12.80 3.56
CA LEU A 29 -4.52 -11.88 2.72
C LEU A 29 -5.54 -11.05 3.51
N ARG A 30 -5.93 -11.49 4.72
CA ARG A 30 -6.74 -10.70 5.66
C ARG A 30 -6.18 -9.31 5.90
N HIS A 31 -4.86 -9.14 5.94
CA HIS A 31 -4.25 -7.81 6.10
C HIS A 31 -4.47 -6.89 4.89
N ILE A 32 -4.60 -7.46 3.68
CA ILE A 32 -4.98 -6.70 2.47
C ILE A 32 -6.49 -6.41 2.50
N GLN A 33 -7.30 -7.36 2.98
CA GLN A 33 -8.74 -7.16 3.17
C GLN A 33 -9.02 -6.05 4.19
N ASP A 34 -8.21 -5.91 5.25
CA ASP A 34 -8.35 -4.79 6.20
C ASP A 34 -8.14 -3.42 5.52
N VAL A 35 -7.20 -3.34 4.57
CA VAL A 35 -7.01 -2.14 3.74
C VAL A 35 -8.20 -1.93 2.80
N ARG A 36 -8.68 -3.00 2.16
CA ARG A 36 -9.87 -2.94 1.30
C ARG A 36 -11.08 -2.42 2.07
N ASP A 37 -11.37 -2.99 3.23
CA ASP A 37 -12.56 -2.69 4.03
C ASP A 37 -12.54 -1.24 4.53
N ARG A 38 -11.35 -0.68 4.83
CA ARG A 38 -11.18 0.74 5.16
C ARG A 38 -11.54 1.68 4.00
N HIS A 39 -11.40 1.22 2.76
CA HIS A 39 -11.57 2.01 1.54
C HIS A 39 -12.73 1.53 0.67
N LEU A 40 -13.63 0.72 1.22
CA LEU A 40 -14.62 -0.04 0.46
C LEU A 40 -15.54 0.90 -0.36
N ASP A 41 -16.11 1.93 0.28
CA ASP A 41 -16.98 2.91 -0.37
C ASP A 41 -16.36 3.54 -1.62
N ARG A 42 -15.04 3.71 -1.60
CA ARG A 42 -14.30 4.31 -2.70
C ARG A 42 -13.95 3.28 -3.76
N LEU A 43 -13.52 2.10 -3.35
CA LEU A 43 -13.22 0.99 -4.27
C LEU A 43 -14.47 0.57 -5.05
N GLU A 44 -15.65 0.56 -4.42
CA GLU A 44 -16.91 0.20 -5.07
C GLU A 44 -17.37 1.19 -6.13
N ARG A 45 -16.92 2.47 -6.08
CA ARG A 45 -17.18 3.46 -7.13
C ARG A 45 -16.40 3.19 -8.42
N ILE A 46 -15.36 2.37 -8.38
CA ILE A 46 -14.58 1.99 -9.55
C ILE A 46 -15.26 0.81 -10.22
N GLU A 47 -15.97 1.04 -11.34
CA GLU A 47 -16.74 0.00 -12.03
C GLU A 47 -15.85 -1.11 -12.63
N ASP A 48 -14.71 -0.75 -13.20
CA ASP A 48 -13.77 -1.71 -13.79
C ASP A 48 -13.09 -2.55 -12.69
N PRO A 49 -13.29 -3.89 -12.67
CA PRO A 49 -12.66 -4.76 -11.68
C PRO A 49 -11.13 -4.73 -11.72
N VAL A 50 -10.52 -4.49 -12.90
CA VAL A 50 -9.06 -4.41 -13.03
C VAL A 50 -8.57 -3.14 -12.36
N ALA A 51 -9.11 -1.98 -12.74
CA ALA A 51 -8.79 -0.70 -12.10
C ALA A 51 -9.05 -0.72 -10.59
N ARG A 52 -10.11 -1.39 -10.13
CA ARG A 52 -10.41 -1.54 -8.70
C ARG A 52 -9.33 -2.34 -7.95
N ALA A 53 -8.90 -3.47 -8.51
CA ALA A 53 -7.83 -4.27 -7.92
C ALA A 53 -6.48 -3.54 -7.96
N ASP A 54 -6.19 -2.82 -9.04
CA ASP A 54 -4.99 -2.00 -9.17
C ASP A 54 -4.98 -0.87 -8.13
N ARG A 55 -6.13 -0.22 -7.88
CA ARG A 55 -6.26 0.78 -6.82
C ARG A 55 -6.06 0.18 -5.43
N LEU A 56 -6.60 -1.01 -5.15
CA LEU A 56 -6.33 -1.71 -3.89
C LEU A 56 -4.82 -2.04 -3.75
N CYS A 57 -4.14 -2.37 -4.84
CA CYS A 57 -2.70 -2.61 -4.83
C CYS A 57 -1.91 -1.36 -4.40
N GLU A 58 -2.27 -0.20 -4.94
CA GLU A 58 -1.69 1.10 -4.56
C GLU A 58 -1.95 1.42 -3.09
N LEU A 59 -3.22 1.33 -2.65
CA LEU A 59 -3.61 1.57 -1.27
C LEU A 59 -2.89 0.65 -0.28
N ASN A 60 -2.70 -0.63 -0.66
CA ASN A 60 -1.94 -1.58 0.14
C ASN A 60 -0.46 -1.16 0.24
N ALA A 61 0.20 -0.80 -0.87
CA ALA A 61 1.58 -0.33 -0.83
C ALA A 61 1.73 0.94 0.04
N MET A 62 0.83 1.90 -0.10
CA MET A 62 0.78 3.11 0.73
C MET A 62 0.58 2.78 2.22
N HIS A 63 -0.33 1.85 2.54
CA HIS A 63 -0.57 1.43 3.92
C HIS A 63 0.64 0.71 4.52
N GLN A 64 1.35 -0.10 3.72
CA GLN A 64 2.56 -0.77 4.19
C GLN A 64 3.73 0.20 4.42
N VAL A 65 3.81 1.33 3.70
CA VAL A 65 4.73 2.43 4.06
C VAL A 65 4.45 2.92 5.47
N VAL A 66 3.19 3.20 5.80
CA VAL A 66 2.79 3.63 7.15
C VAL A 66 3.18 2.59 8.19
N ASN A 67 2.90 1.30 7.95
CA ASN A 67 3.25 0.22 8.87
C ASN A 67 4.77 0.17 9.13
N VAL A 68 5.60 0.30 8.09
CA VAL A 68 7.07 0.30 8.21
C VAL A 68 7.56 1.51 9.01
N CYS A 69 7.01 2.70 8.75
CA CYS A 69 7.31 3.92 9.49
C CYS A 69 6.90 3.84 10.98
N GLN A 70 5.97 2.94 11.34
CA GLN A 70 5.54 2.74 12.73
C GLN A 70 6.39 1.72 13.51
N THR A 71 7.24 0.95 12.84
CA THR A 71 8.10 -0.06 13.49
C THR A 71 9.07 0.56 14.50
N SER A 72 9.44 -0.20 15.53
CA SER A 72 10.49 0.22 16.47
C SER A 72 11.81 0.52 15.74
N VAL A 73 12.15 -0.28 14.74
CA VAL A 73 13.39 -0.15 13.96
C VAL A 73 13.51 1.24 13.30
N LEU A 74 12.47 1.69 12.59
CA LEU A 74 12.50 3.01 11.93
C LEU A 74 12.42 4.14 12.95
N ARG A 75 11.61 3.99 13.99
CA ARG A 75 11.48 4.98 15.05
C ARG A 75 12.79 5.22 15.78
N GLU A 76 13.51 4.15 16.13
CA GLU A 76 14.82 4.23 16.76
C GLU A 76 15.87 4.82 15.81
N ALA A 77 15.77 4.56 14.50
CA ALA A 77 16.65 5.17 13.49
C ALA A 77 16.50 6.69 13.43
N TRP A 78 15.26 7.18 13.37
CA TRP A 78 15.02 8.62 13.39
C TRP A 78 15.38 9.27 14.73
N GLN A 79 15.09 8.59 15.85
CA GLN A 79 15.44 9.10 17.18
C GLN A 79 16.95 9.30 17.38
N ARG A 80 17.79 8.43 16.79
CA ARG A 80 19.26 8.61 16.82
C ARG A 80 19.80 9.55 15.72
N GLY A 81 18.92 10.25 14.99
CA GLY A 81 19.30 11.19 13.94
C GLY A 81 19.76 10.53 12.63
N GLN A 82 19.49 9.25 12.41
CA GLN A 82 19.84 8.59 11.16
C GLN A 82 18.88 9.03 10.04
N SER A 83 19.44 9.55 8.94
CA SER A 83 18.66 9.88 7.75
C SER A 83 18.22 8.60 7.02
N VAL A 84 16.92 8.32 7.03
CA VAL A 84 16.30 7.24 6.27
C VAL A 84 14.90 7.64 5.83
N THR A 85 14.61 7.44 4.55
CA THR A 85 13.30 7.70 3.94
C THR A 85 12.69 6.39 3.47
N VAL A 86 11.39 6.21 3.71
CA VAL A 86 10.58 5.09 3.22
C VAL A 86 9.73 5.59 2.05
N HIS A 87 9.70 4.85 0.95
CA HIS A 87 8.99 5.18 -0.29
C HIS A 87 7.92 4.12 -0.59
N GLY A 88 6.79 4.54 -1.16
CA GLY A 88 5.74 3.64 -1.64
C GLY A 88 5.58 3.79 -3.14
N TRP A 89 5.88 2.74 -3.90
CA TRP A 89 5.79 2.70 -5.35
C TRP A 89 4.87 1.56 -5.80
N CYS A 90 4.40 1.65 -7.03
CA CYS A 90 3.75 0.52 -7.72
C CYS A 90 4.32 0.41 -9.13
N TYR A 91 4.45 -0.80 -9.69
CA TYR A 91 4.88 -0.97 -11.07
C TYR A 91 3.95 -1.90 -11.84
N SER A 92 3.90 -1.72 -13.16
CA SER A 92 3.14 -2.59 -14.05
C SER A 92 4.01 -3.70 -14.62
N LEU A 93 3.49 -4.93 -14.57
CA LEU A 93 4.10 -6.07 -15.27
C LEU A 93 3.90 -6.00 -16.79
N GLN A 94 2.98 -5.16 -17.28
CA GLN A 94 2.67 -5.06 -18.71
C GLN A 94 3.68 -4.17 -19.45
N ASP A 95 4.09 -3.05 -18.85
CA ASP A 95 4.97 -2.06 -19.48
C ASP A 95 6.29 -1.84 -18.73
N GLY A 96 6.44 -2.42 -17.53
CA GLY A 96 7.64 -2.27 -16.69
C GLY A 96 7.81 -0.90 -16.05
N LEU A 97 6.84 0.02 -16.20
CA LEU A 97 6.93 1.37 -15.66
C LEU A 97 6.59 1.39 -14.18
N VAL A 98 7.41 2.14 -13.44
CA VAL A 98 7.21 2.42 -12.02
C VAL A 98 6.46 3.73 -11.83
N ARG A 99 5.59 3.76 -10.82
CA ARG A 99 4.81 4.92 -10.40
C ARG A 99 5.12 5.22 -8.94
N ASP A 100 5.52 6.45 -8.69
CA ASP A 100 5.60 6.98 -7.32
C ASP A 100 4.19 7.27 -6.83
N LEU A 101 3.83 6.72 -5.67
CA LEU A 101 2.51 6.90 -5.07
C LEU A 101 2.42 8.18 -4.23
N GLY A 102 3.50 8.96 -4.14
CA GLY A 102 3.52 10.25 -3.44
C GLY A 102 3.53 10.11 -1.92
N VAL A 103 3.95 8.97 -1.40
CA VAL A 103 3.95 8.63 0.05
C VAL A 103 5.35 8.50 0.65
N SER A 104 6.35 9.12 0.02
CA SER A 104 7.70 9.16 0.57
C SER A 104 7.73 9.91 1.90
N ALA A 105 8.31 9.31 2.94
CA ALA A 105 8.30 9.87 4.29
C ALA A 105 9.62 9.66 5.04
N GLY A 106 10.10 10.74 5.67
CA GLY A 106 11.30 10.78 6.52
C GLY A 106 11.00 10.61 8.01
N ASP A 107 9.73 10.55 8.41
CA ASP A 107 9.31 10.25 9.78
C ASP A 107 7.87 9.68 9.80
N ARG A 108 7.35 9.41 11.01
CA ARG A 108 6.03 8.82 11.22
C ARG A 108 4.88 9.79 10.94
N GLU A 109 5.03 11.05 11.29
CA GLU A 109 3.99 12.06 11.11
C GLU A 109 3.80 12.36 9.63
N GLU A 110 4.91 12.58 8.91
CA GLU A 110 4.91 12.75 7.46
C GLU A 110 4.27 11.53 6.78
N ALA A 111 4.61 10.30 7.19
CA ALA A 111 4.02 9.09 6.61
C ALA A 111 2.48 9.06 6.72
N MET A 112 1.94 9.46 7.87
CA MET A 112 0.49 9.50 8.10
C MET A 112 -0.21 10.64 7.35
N GLU A 113 0.45 11.79 7.19
CA GLU A 113 -0.04 12.93 6.40
C GLU A 113 -0.08 12.56 4.92
N ARG A 114 1.05 12.12 4.36
CA ARG A 114 1.15 11.72 2.95
C ARG A 114 0.20 10.60 2.59
N TYR A 115 0.02 9.63 3.49
CA TYR A 115 -0.96 8.55 3.30
C TYR A 115 -2.38 9.08 3.15
N ARG A 116 -2.81 10.00 4.03
CA ARG A 116 -4.15 10.60 3.95
C ARG A 116 -4.34 11.32 2.62
N ASP A 117 -3.39 12.18 2.26
CA ASP A 117 -3.44 12.93 0.99
C ASP A 117 -3.48 12.01 -0.23
N ALA A 118 -2.63 10.97 -0.27
CA ALA A 118 -2.53 10.07 -1.42
C ALA A 118 -3.71 9.08 -1.52
N ALA A 119 -4.22 8.63 -0.38
CA ALA A 119 -5.37 7.73 -0.31
C ALA A 119 -6.69 8.43 -0.65
N GLU A 120 -6.73 9.77 -0.68
CA GLU A 120 -7.90 10.56 -1.08
C GLU A 120 -7.89 10.98 -2.57
N ARG A 121 -6.73 11.00 -3.24
CA ARG A 121 -6.61 11.32 -4.69
C ARG A 121 -7.25 10.25 -5.56
N ASP A 122 -8.05 10.62 -6.54
CA ASP A 122 -8.66 9.70 -7.52
C ASP A 122 -7.63 9.03 -8.44
#